data_AF-A0A3A0CQK7-F1
#
_entry.id   AF-A0A3A0CQK7-F1
#
_cell.length_a   1.000
_cell.length_b   1.000
_cell.length_c   1.000
_cell.angle_alpha   90.00
_cell.angle_beta   90.00
_cell.angle_gamma   90.00
#
_symmetry.space_group_name_H-M   'P 1'
#
loop_
_entity.id
_entity.type
_entity.pdbx_description
1 polymer ?
#
loop_
_entity_poly.entity_id
_entity_poly.type
_entity_poly.pdbx_seq_one_letter_code
_entity_poly.pdbx_strand_id
1 'polypeptide(L)'
;MLAVLDEAAIRMGWSAAAVGSRCAQSLTHSAKENFMTMKRSTLTAMFATFVAAACSVTFAAPPGAQPPGAPPSPDKPKADKPDFPPFEEVMKDYAEVPTSEPPFFALWHNKKTDSLRAVIPGGMIGPKSQFLIASSMAGGPVATGFQLDHFLAYFDRMDKMLVLMRVDPRYVEGSNEVSDVIKRSYGGDEILKTVPIITMKGGDCVIDLDALMKGDFSGIGGWGGGNVNPALSKWVKFKPMPQNVELEVDLALMQRDGGRRNLMHYSISKIPDSAAAYKPRVADPRIGYFMTVRKDWTKPHDSKTLFNRYINRWHLEKRDPSAELSAPKNPIVWYI
;
A
#
# COMPACT_ATOMS: atom_id res chain seq x y z
N MET A 1 14.88 -3.58 10.49
CA MET A 1 14.29 -4.18 9.29
C MET A 1 14.36 -3.11 8.22
N LEU A 2 15.61 -2.81 7.85
CA LEU A 2 16.06 -1.76 6.94
C LEU A 2 16.88 -2.41 5.81
N ALA A 3 16.65 -3.70 5.59
CA ALA A 3 17.62 -4.65 5.06
C ALA A 3 17.15 -5.41 3.82
N VAL A 4 15.98 -5.08 3.29
CA VAL A 4 15.40 -5.72 2.09
C VAL A 4 15.18 -4.68 0.98
N LEU A 5 15.68 -3.46 1.17
CA LEU A 5 15.52 -2.34 0.24
C LEU A 5 16.72 -2.08 -0.65
N ASP A 6 17.80 -2.86 -0.54
CA ASP A 6 19.05 -2.47 -1.20
C ASP A 6 19.79 -3.57 -1.96
N GLU A 7 19.18 -4.75 -2.15
CA GLU A 7 19.69 -5.73 -3.14
C GLU A 7 19.31 -5.33 -4.59
N ALA A 8 18.88 -4.09 -4.74
CA ALA A 8 17.82 -3.67 -5.60
C ALA A 8 18.17 -2.33 -6.26
N ALA A 9 18.82 -1.42 -5.52
CA ALA A 9 19.14 -0.08 -6.02
C ALA A 9 20.56 0.05 -6.63
N ILE A 10 21.41 -0.98 -6.57
CA ILE A 10 22.86 -0.78 -6.70
C ILE A 10 23.45 -1.42 -7.97
N ARG A 11 23.08 -0.84 -9.11
CA ARG A 11 23.95 -0.80 -10.31
C ARG A 11 24.47 0.61 -10.61
N MET A 12 24.21 1.60 -9.76
CA MET A 12 24.52 3.00 -10.09
C MET A 12 25.00 3.71 -8.83
N GLY A 13 26.32 3.90 -8.74
CA GLY A 13 26.93 4.69 -7.70
C GLY A 13 26.36 6.10 -7.70
N TRP A 14 26.34 6.71 -6.52
CA TRP A 14 26.44 8.15 -6.23
C TRP A 14 26.66 8.32 -4.73
N SER A 15 27.53 9.28 -4.40
CA SER A 15 28.03 9.61 -3.07
C SER A 15 27.05 10.48 -2.26
N ALA A 16 26.89 10.21 -0.96
CA ALA A 16 26.29 11.16 -0.01
C ALA A 16 27.21 11.51 1.18
N ALA A 17 27.39 12.81 1.41
CA ALA A 17 28.19 13.41 2.48
C ALA A 17 27.40 13.60 3.78
N ALA A 18 28.09 13.46 4.93
CA ALA A 18 27.56 13.55 6.27
C ALA A 18 27.62 14.98 6.85
N VAL A 19 26.57 15.43 7.56
CA VAL A 19 26.66 16.52 8.57
C VAL A 19 25.67 16.32 9.73
N GLY A 20 26.23 16.03 10.92
CA GLY A 20 26.15 16.87 12.13
C GLY A 20 24.81 17.31 12.73
N SER A 21 24.49 16.71 13.88
CA SER A 21 23.48 17.10 14.87
C SER A 21 23.69 18.51 15.47
N ARG A 22 22.59 19.27 15.65
CA ARG A 22 22.27 20.03 16.88
C ARG A 22 20.93 20.77 16.79
N CYS A 23 20.19 20.72 17.91
CA CYS A 23 19.42 21.80 18.55
C CYS A 23 17.94 21.46 18.81
N ALA A 24 17.68 21.10 20.06
CA ALA A 24 16.37 21.13 20.70
C ALA A 24 16.23 22.44 21.49
N GLN A 25 14.97 22.80 21.77
CA GLN A 25 14.48 23.86 22.67
C GLN A 25 14.42 25.28 22.11
N SER A 26 13.19 25.76 21.86
CA SER A 26 12.55 26.80 22.68
C SER A 26 11.26 27.28 22.00
N LEU A 27 10.41 27.96 22.78
CA LEU A 27 9.20 28.71 22.40
C LEU A 27 7.86 27.99 22.60
N THR A 28 7.67 27.55 23.84
CA THR A 28 6.43 27.87 24.58
C THR A 28 6.38 29.37 24.87
N HIS A 29 5.59 30.16 24.14
CA HIS A 29 5.00 31.41 24.64
C HIS A 29 3.85 31.86 23.74
N SER A 30 2.88 32.51 24.37
CA SER A 30 1.72 33.22 23.79
C SER A 30 0.41 32.43 23.70
N ALA A 31 -0.14 32.15 24.88
CA ALA A 31 -1.58 32.17 25.10
C ALA A 31 -1.91 33.46 25.87
N LYS A 32 -2.64 34.38 25.23
CA LYS A 32 -3.63 35.30 25.83
C LYS A 32 -4.11 36.30 24.76
N GLU A 33 -5.38 36.66 24.89
CA GLU A 33 -6.10 37.75 24.18
C GLU A 33 -6.66 37.41 22.79
N ASN A 34 -7.90 36.90 22.77
CA ASN A 34 -9.07 37.67 22.34
C ASN A 34 -10.32 36.78 22.38
N PHE A 35 -11.12 36.95 23.45
CA PHE A 35 -12.39 36.26 23.65
C PHE A 35 -13.45 37.30 24.04
N MET A 36 -14.25 37.72 23.07
CA MET A 36 -15.57 38.39 23.13
C MET A 36 -15.90 38.71 21.67
N THR A 37 -17.04 38.37 21.07
CA THR A 37 -18.41 38.53 21.54
C THR A 37 -19.31 37.86 20.48
N MET A 38 -20.22 36.95 20.85
CA MET A 38 -21.52 36.87 20.15
C MET A 38 -22.57 36.17 21.02
N LYS A 39 -23.72 36.84 21.12
CA LYS A 39 -24.79 36.65 22.10
C LYS A 39 -25.68 35.44 21.79
N ARG A 40 -26.21 34.86 22.87
CA ARG A 40 -27.33 33.91 22.94
C ARG A 40 -28.69 34.57 22.61
N SER A 41 -29.56 33.82 21.93
CA SER A 41 -31.01 33.59 22.14
C SER A 41 -31.63 33.23 20.78
N THR A 42 -32.51 32.24 20.60
CA THR A 42 -33.69 31.92 21.40
C THR A 42 -34.14 30.50 21.07
N LEU A 43 -34.50 29.71 22.09
CA LEU A 43 -35.11 28.39 21.98
C LEU A 43 -36.57 28.53 22.43
N THR A 44 -37.53 28.27 21.54
CA THR A 44 -38.94 28.09 21.91
C THR A 44 -39.48 26.90 21.14
N ALA A 45 -39.78 25.83 21.87
CA ALA A 45 -40.60 24.72 21.41
C ALA A 45 -42.08 25.03 21.71
N MET A 46 -43.00 24.66 20.81
CA MET A 46 -44.15 23.79 21.16
C MET A 46 -45.15 23.56 20.00
N PHE A 47 -45.58 22.29 19.93
CA PHE A 47 -46.85 21.72 19.48
C PHE A 47 -47.28 21.70 18.00
N ALA A 48 -47.14 20.49 17.44
CA ALA A 48 -48.21 19.64 16.88
C ALA A 48 -49.17 20.21 15.81
N THR A 49 -49.00 19.71 14.59
CA THR A 49 -50.13 19.40 13.70
C THR A 49 -49.87 18.07 13.00
N PHE A 50 -50.56 17.02 13.48
CA PHE A 50 -50.78 15.78 12.75
C PHE A 50 -51.84 16.06 11.67
N VAL A 51 -51.50 15.91 10.39
CA VAL A 51 -52.50 15.78 9.33
C VAL A 51 -52.18 14.50 8.55
N ALA A 52 -53.16 13.61 8.56
CA ALA A 52 -53.15 12.30 7.95
C ALA A 52 -53.02 12.37 6.42
N ALA A 53 -52.02 11.68 5.87
CA ALA A 53 -52.03 11.28 4.47
C ALA A 53 -52.72 9.90 4.39
N ALA A 54 -53.98 9.91 3.96
CA ALA A 54 -54.74 8.71 3.66
C ALA A 54 -54.15 8.03 2.41
N CYS A 55 -53.65 6.81 2.56
CA CYS A 55 -53.39 5.91 1.44
C CYS A 55 -54.72 5.50 0.80
N SER A 56 -55.06 6.09 -0.34
CA SER A 56 -56.10 5.59 -1.22
C SER A 56 -55.58 4.34 -1.95
N VAL A 57 -55.97 3.17 -1.45
CA VAL A 57 -55.87 1.90 -2.18
C VAL A 57 -56.98 1.91 -3.23
N THR A 58 -56.64 2.20 -4.48
CA THR A 58 -57.53 1.96 -5.61
C THR A 58 -57.49 0.48 -5.98
N PHE A 59 -58.57 -0.23 -5.68
CA PHE A 59 -58.85 -1.55 -6.25
C PHE A 59 -59.19 -1.37 -7.74
N ALA A 60 -58.28 -1.76 -8.62
CA ALA A 60 -58.57 -1.93 -10.04
C ALA A 60 -59.18 -3.32 -10.27
N ALA A 61 -60.25 -3.36 -11.08
CA ALA A 61 -61.01 -4.53 -11.49
C ALA A 61 -60.14 -5.59 -12.23
N PRO A 62 -60.53 -6.89 -12.23
CA PRO A 62 -59.75 -7.94 -12.86
C PRO A 62 -59.69 -7.75 -14.39
N PRO A 63 -58.53 -7.87 -15.04
CA PRO A 63 -58.44 -7.82 -16.49
C PRO A 63 -59.06 -9.07 -17.12
N GLY A 64 -59.89 -8.86 -18.15
CA GLY A 64 -60.41 -9.92 -19.00
C GLY A 64 -59.31 -10.70 -19.72
N ALA A 65 -59.59 -11.96 -20.01
CA ALA A 65 -58.67 -12.92 -20.63
C ALA A 65 -58.08 -12.39 -21.95
N GLN A 66 -56.75 -12.24 -22.01
CA GLN A 66 -56.00 -12.15 -23.27
C GLN A 66 -55.89 -13.55 -23.90
N PRO A 67 -55.98 -13.69 -25.23
CA PRO A 67 -55.67 -14.95 -25.92
C PRO A 67 -54.20 -15.34 -25.67
N PRO A 68 -53.87 -16.64 -25.59
CA PRO A 68 -52.51 -17.07 -25.31
C PRO A 68 -51.54 -16.56 -26.37
N GLY A 69 -50.58 -15.74 -25.94
CA GLY A 69 -49.48 -15.26 -26.76
C GLY A 69 -48.60 -16.43 -27.23
N ALA A 70 -48.08 -16.29 -28.45
CA ALA A 70 -47.16 -17.24 -29.06
C ALA A 70 -45.96 -17.57 -28.14
N PRO A 71 -45.45 -18.81 -28.16
CA PRO A 71 -44.33 -19.21 -27.32
C PRO A 71 -43.10 -18.32 -27.57
N PRO A 72 -42.33 -17.97 -26.54
CA PRO A 72 -41.13 -17.15 -26.69
C PRO A 72 -40.16 -17.86 -27.64
N SER A 73 -39.70 -17.14 -28.67
CA SER A 73 -38.61 -17.61 -29.51
C SER A 73 -37.36 -17.84 -28.66
N PRO A 74 -36.56 -18.88 -28.93
CA PRO A 74 -35.33 -19.13 -28.20
C PRO A 74 -34.41 -17.92 -28.33
N ASP A 75 -34.03 -17.34 -27.18
CA ASP A 75 -33.03 -16.29 -27.11
C ASP A 75 -31.76 -16.75 -27.82
N LYS A 76 -31.38 -16.02 -28.87
CA LYS A 76 -30.05 -16.18 -29.48
C LYS A 76 -29.01 -15.88 -28.39
N PRO A 77 -27.94 -16.69 -28.25
CA PRO A 77 -26.86 -16.38 -27.33
C PRO A 77 -26.29 -15.01 -27.66
N LYS A 78 -26.46 -14.06 -26.75
CA LYS A 78 -25.80 -12.75 -26.83
C LYS A 78 -24.33 -13.04 -26.60
N ALA A 79 -23.50 -12.93 -27.64
CA ALA A 79 -22.06 -13.11 -27.50
C ALA A 79 -21.55 -12.19 -26.37
N ASP A 80 -20.97 -12.79 -25.34
CA ASP A 80 -20.44 -12.08 -24.20
C ASP A 80 -19.38 -11.08 -24.69
N LYS A 81 -19.59 -9.79 -24.42
CA LYS A 81 -18.57 -8.79 -24.68
C LYS A 81 -17.36 -9.12 -23.78
N PRO A 82 -16.12 -9.05 -24.30
CA PRO A 82 -14.94 -9.22 -23.47
C PRO A 82 -14.98 -8.28 -22.26
N ASP A 83 -14.65 -8.81 -21.09
CA ASP A 83 -14.70 -8.04 -19.84
C ASP A 83 -13.75 -6.86 -19.78
N PHE A 84 -12.68 -6.92 -20.60
CA PHE A 84 -11.63 -5.92 -20.71
C PHE A 84 -11.36 -5.58 -22.18
N PRO A 85 -10.98 -4.32 -22.47
CA PRO A 85 -10.55 -3.93 -23.81
C PRO A 85 -9.26 -4.66 -24.24
N PRO A 86 -9.00 -4.83 -25.55
CA PRO A 86 -7.80 -5.49 -26.05
C PRO A 86 -6.50 -4.81 -25.59
N PHE A 87 -5.48 -5.62 -25.28
CA PHE A 87 -4.18 -5.15 -24.81
C PHE A 87 -3.55 -4.12 -25.76
N GLU A 88 -3.52 -4.42 -27.06
CA GLU A 88 -2.88 -3.56 -28.06
C GLU A 88 -3.57 -2.19 -28.20
N GLU A 89 -4.89 -2.14 -28.02
CA GLU A 89 -5.63 -0.88 -28.07
C GLU A 89 -5.27 0.01 -26.88
N VAL A 90 -5.25 -0.57 -25.69
CA VAL A 90 -4.94 0.14 -24.44
C VAL A 90 -3.48 0.57 -24.41
N MET A 91 -2.56 -0.24 -24.94
CA MET A 91 -1.11 -0.04 -24.85
C MET A 91 -0.49 0.68 -26.06
N LYS A 92 -1.26 1.06 -27.08
CA LYS A 92 -0.75 1.64 -28.35
C LYS A 92 0.24 2.80 -28.23
N ASP A 93 0.11 3.65 -27.21
CA ASP A 93 0.97 4.82 -26.98
C ASP A 93 2.03 4.60 -25.89
N TYR A 94 2.13 3.37 -25.39
CA TYR A 94 3.06 2.97 -24.34
C TYR A 94 4.19 2.14 -24.93
N ALA A 95 5.41 2.39 -24.44
CA ALA A 95 6.57 1.57 -24.73
C ALA A 95 7.00 0.82 -23.48
N GLU A 96 7.32 -0.46 -23.61
CA GLU A 96 7.92 -1.24 -22.52
C GLU A 96 9.27 -0.65 -22.11
N VAL A 97 9.49 -0.55 -20.79
CA VAL A 97 10.76 -0.08 -20.22
C VAL A 97 11.79 -1.20 -20.39
N PRO A 98 12.89 -0.96 -21.13
CA PRO A 98 13.82 -2.02 -21.48
C PRO A 98 14.59 -2.53 -20.25
N THR A 99 14.80 -3.85 -20.20
CA THR A 99 15.55 -4.54 -19.16
C THR A 99 16.50 -5.57 -19.78
N SER A 100 17.64 -5.82 -19.15
CA SER A 100 18.59 -6.83 -19.62
C SER A 100 18.21 -8.26 -19.20
N GLU A 101 17.40 -8.38 -18.15
CA GLU A 101 16.95 -9.63 -17.56
C GLU A 101 15.45 -9.49 -17.26
N PRO A 102 14.68 -10.60 -17.21
CA PRO A 102 13.26 -10.55 -16.87
C PRO A 102 13.03 -9.79 -15.55
N PRO A 103 12.22 -8.71 -15.55
CA PRO A 103 12.00 -7.93 -14.35
C PRO A 103 11.02 -8.63 -13.41
N PHE A 104 10.98 -8.17 -12.15
CA PHE A 104 10.02 -8.61 -11.15
C PHE A 104 8.57 -8.41 -11.64
N PHE A 105 8.29 -7.26 -12.26
CA PHE A 105 7.15 -7.05 -13.14
C PHE A 105 7.49 -5.98 -14.17
N ALA A 106 6.86 -6.05 -15.34
CA ALA A 106 7.16 -5.15 -16.45
C ALA A 106 6.51 -3.78 -16.26
N LEU A 107 7.21 -2.73 -16.68
CA LEU A 107 6.72 -1.35 -16.70
C LEU A 107 6.60 -0.85 -18.13
N TRP A 108 5.59 -0.03 -18.38
CA TRP A 108 5.29 0.55 -19.67
C TRP A 108 5.08 2.06 -19.52
N HIS A 109 5.81 2.87 -20.27
CA HIS A 109 5.78 4.32 -20.15
C HIS A 109 5.27 4.99 -21.42
N ASN A 110 4.35 5.93 -21.25
CA ASN A 110 3.93 6.85 -22.29
C ASN A 110 4.67 8.18 -22.10
N LYS A 111 5.65 8.43 -22.98
CA LYS A 111 6.49 9.65 -22.93
C LYS A 111 5.71 10.95 -23.17
N LYS A 112 4.58 10.90 -23.89
CA LYS A 112 3.79 12.10 -24.23
C LYS A 112 3.00 12.60 -23.02
N THR A 113 2.43 11.68 -22.26
CA THR A 113 1.57 11.98 -21.11
C THR A 113 2.27 11.84 -19.77
N ASP A 114 3.52 11.38 -19.76
CA ASP A 114 4.24 10.95 -18.56
C ASP A 114 3.42 9.94 -17.73
N SER A 115 2.80 8.96 -18.39
CA SER A 115 1.99 7.94 -17.71
C SER A 115 2.73 6.61 -17.61
N LEU A 116 2.64 5.95 -16.46
CA LEU A 116 3.31 4.68 -16.20
C LEU A 116 2.29 3.59 -15.86
N ARG A 117 2.46 2.42 -16.49
CA ARG A 117 1.64 1.24 -16.27
C ARG A 117 2.50 0.06 -15.86
N ALA A 118 1.91 -0.83 -15.08
CA ALA A 118 2.54 -2.09 -14.69
C ALA A 118 1.75 -3.26 -15.26
N VAL A 119 2.47 -4.26 -15.75
CA VAL A 119 1.92 -5.58 -16.08
C VAL A 119 2.23 -6.51 -14.92
N ILE A 120 1.24 -6.75 -14.08
CA ILE A 120 1.34 -7.59 -12.88
C ILE A 120 1.13 -9.05 -13.28
N PRO A 121 2.16 -9.91 -13.13
CA PRO A 121 2.05 -11.32 -13.45
C PRO A 121 0.91 -11.99 -12.69
N GLY A 122 0.13 -12.85 -13.34
CA GLY A 122 -0.95 -13.58 -12.68
C GLY A 122 -0.46 -14.42 -11.48
N GLY A 123 0.77 -14.92 -11.54
CA GLY A 123 1.43 -15.65 -10.43
C GLY A 123 1.77 -14.78 -9.21
N MET A 124 1.74 -13.45 -9.34
CA MET A 124 1.92 -12.51 -8.22
C MET A 124 0.61 -12.19 -7.48
N ILE A 125 -0.52 -12.76 -7.91
CA ILE A 125 -1.82 -12.52 -7.30
C ILE A 125 -2.12 -13.63 -6.29
N GLY A 126 -2.43 -13.22 -5.06
CA GLY A 126 -2.83 -14.05 -3.94
C GLY A 126 -1.94 -13.85 -2.69
N PRO A 127 -2.43 -14.25 -1.51
CA PRO A 127 -1.76 -14.00 -0.23
C PRO A 127 -0.42 -14.73 -0.04
N LYS A 128 -0.11 -15.71 -0.89
CA LYS A 128 1.17 -16.42 -0.88
C LYS A 128 2.28 -15.71 -1.69
N SER A 129 1.90 -14.78 -2.56
CA SER A 129 2.81 -14.06 -3.45
C SER A 129 3.18 -12.70 -2.85
N GLN A 130 3.74 -12.74 -1.65
CA GLN A 130 4.08 -11.54 -0.89
C GLN A 130 5.36 -10.88 -1.38
N PHE A 131 5.41 -9.56 -1.24
CA PHE A 131 6.56 -8.71 -1.55
C PHE A 131 6.65 -7.58 -0.52
N LEU A 132 7.79 -6.92 -0.45
CA LEU A 132 7.99 -5.77 0.42
C LEU A 132 7.74 -4.48 -0.37
N ILE A 133 6.98 -3.56 0.21
CA ILE A 133 6.98 -2.16 -0.21
C ILE A 133 7.68 -1.35 0.87
N ALA A 134 8.59 -0.46 0.49
CA ALA A 134 8.94 0.66 1.35
C ALA A 134 8.90 1.98 0.61
N SER A 135 8.68 3.02 1.40
CA SER A 135 8.65 4.39 0.93
C SER A 135 9.56 5.28 1.76
N SER A 136 10.23 6.21 1.08
CA SER A 136 11.08 7.21 1.69
C SER A 136 10.97 8.55 0.98
N MET A 137 11.28 9.62 1.70
CA MET A 137 11.46 10.94 1.09
C MET A 137 12.91 11.03 0.60
N ALA A 138 13.12 10.81 -0.69
CA ALA A 138 14.45 10.87 -1.30
C ALA A 138 14.96 12.32 -1.47
N GLY A 139 14.07 13.31 -1.42
CA GLY A 139 14.45 14.71 -1.53
C GLY A 139 13.28 15.66 -1.30
N GLY A 140 13.60 16.94 -1.10
CA GLY A 140 12.62 18.01 -0.89
C GLY A 140 12.71 18.66 0.50
N PRO A 141 11.91 19.70 0.74
CA PRO A 141 12.00 20.49 1.97
C PRO A 141 11.41 19.77 3.20
N VAL A 142 10.72 18.64 3.02
CA VAL A 142 10.14 17.87 4.12
C VAL A 142 10.97 16.61 4.34
N ALA A 143 11.65 16.54 5.49
CA ALA A 143 12.27 15.32 6.03
C ALA A 143 13.03 14.45 5.00
N THR A 144 13.88 15.08 4.17
CA THR A 144 14.74 14.38 3.21
C THR A 144 15.57 13.30 3.91
N GLY A 145 15.65 12.12 3.29
CA GLY A 145 16.34 10.94 3.81
C GLY A 145 15.52 10.13 4.82
N PHE A 146 14.31 10.58 5.18
CA PHE A 146 13.48 9.89 6.15
C PHE A 146 12.67 8.76 5.49
N GLN A 147 12.78 7.57 6.06
CA GLN A 147 11.96 6.41 5.68
C GLN A 147 10.59 6.52 6.34
N LEU A 148 9.52 6.53 5.53
CA LEU A 148 8.16 6.71 6.01
C LEU A 148 7.54 5.41 6.52
N ASP A 149 7.49 4.41 5.65
CA ASP A 149 6.85 3.13 5.96
C ASP A 149 7.54 2.00 5.20
N HIS A 150 7.41 0.79 5.73
CA HIS A 150 7.74 -0.45 5.05
C HIS A 150 6.82 -1.57 5.55
N PHE A 151 6.29 -2.35 4.63
CA PHE A 151 5.35 -3.41 4.98
C PHE A 151 5.35 -4.51 3.92
N LEU A 152 4.99 -5.72 4.36
CA LEU A 152 4.68 -6.81 3.46
C LEU A 152 3.33 -6.55 2.80
N ALA A 153 3.27 -6.79 1.51
CA ALA A 153 2.10 -6.61 0.69
C ALA A 153 1.92 -7.79 -0.27
N TYR A 154 0.71 -7.94 -0.79
CA TYR A 154 0.42 -8.82 -1.90
C TYR A 154 -0.72 -8.22 -2.74
N PHE A 155 -0.85 -8.68 -3.98
CA PHE A 155 -2.00 -8.33 -4.79
C PHE A 155 -3.11 -9.36 -4.60
N ASP A 156 -4.34 -8.91 -4.48
CA ASP A 156 -5.53 -9.74 -4.60
C ASP A 156 -6.36 -9.26 -5.80
N ARG A 157 -7.24 -10.11 -6.32
CA ARG A 157 -8.13 -9.74 -7.43
C ARG A 157 -9.58 -9.86 -7.00
N MET A 158 -10.28 -8.74 -7.07
CA MET A 158 -11.72 -8.64 -6.83
C MET A 158 -12.38 -8.17 -8.12
N ASP A 159 -12.89 -9.12 -8.90
CA ASP A 159 -13.53 -8.88 -10.20
C ASP A 159 -12.62 -8.09 -11.18
N LYS A 160 -12.98 -6.83 -11.49
CA LYS A 160 -12.22 -5.92 -12.38
C LYS A 160 -11.25 -5.01 -11.63
N MET A 161 -11.03 -5.26 -10.35
CA MET A 161 -10.12 -4.50 -9.51
C MET A 161 -8.95 -5.39 -9.05
N LEU A 162 -7.75 -4.84 -9.14
CA LEU A 162 -6.60 -5.34 -8.40
C LEU A 162 -6.53 -4.61 -7.06
N VAL A 163 -6.41 -5.38 -5.99
CA VAL A 163 -6.40 -4.86 -4.62
C VAL A 163 -5.00 -5.04 -4.06
N LEU A 164 -4.38 -3.96 -3.65
CA LEU A 164 -3.13 -4.01 -2.90
C LEU A 164 -3.45 -4.23 -1.43
N MET A 165 -3.05 -5.38 -0.91
CA MET A 165 -3.24 -5.78 0.48
C MET A 165 -1.96 -5.54 1.26
N ARG A 166 -2.08 -5.06 2.50
CA ARG A 166 -0.98 -4.96 3.48
C ARG A 166 -1.13 -6.08 4.49
N VAL A 167 -0.08 -6.88 4.68
CA VAL A 167 -0.07 -7.96 5.67
C VAL A 167 -0.04 -7.37 7.08
N ASP A 168 -0.86 -7.88 7.99
CA ASP A 168 -0.81 -7.53 9.41
C ASP A 168 0.00 -8.56 10.23
N PRO A 169 1.28 -8.29 10.56
CA PRO A 169 2.11 -9.25 11.27
C PRO A 169 1.86 -9.26 12.79
N ARG A 170 0.98 -8.39 13.33
CA ARG A 170 0.88 -8.12 14.78
C ARG A 170 0.39 -9.32 15.59
N TYR A 171 -0.29 -10.29 15.00
CA TYR A 171 -0.84 -11.44 15.72
C TYR A 171 -0.13 -12.73 15.31
N VAL A 172 0.07 -13.65 16.25
CA VAL A 172 0.49 -15.02 15.94
C VAL A 172 -0.70 -15.75 15.35
N GLU A 173 -0.53 -16.28 14.15
CA GLU A 173 -1.53 -17.08 13.47
C GLU A 173 -1.42 -18.55 13.90
N GLY A 174 -2.56 -19.24 13.95
CA GLY A 174 -2.64 -20.67 14.22
C GLY A 174 -3.76 -21.33 13.42
N SER A 175 -4.02 -22.60 13.71
CA SER A 175 -5.10 -23.39 13.09
C SER A 175 -6.17 -23.80 14.09
N ASN A 176 -6.32 -23.06 15.18
CA ASN A 176 -7.29 -23.32 16.25
C ASN A 176 -8.37 -22.24 16.30
N GLU A 177 -9.39 -22.48 17.12
CA GLU A 177 -10.54 -21.60 17.30
C GLU A 177 -10.12 -20.20 17.79
N VAL A 178 -9.04 -20.14 18.57
CA VAL A 178 -8.44 -18.87 19.02
C VAL A 178 -7.97 -18.05 17.81
N SER A 179 -7.35 -18.66 16.81
CA SER A 179 -6.93 -17.98 15.59
C SER A 179 -8.10 -17.42 14.79
N ASP A 180 -9.23 -18.11 14.75
CA ASP A 180 -10.44 -17.63 14.06
C ASP A 180 -11.07 -16.44 14.79
N VAL A 181 -11.09 -16.47 16.12
CA VAL A 181 -11.53 -15.33 16.94
C VAL A 181 -10.61 -14.13 16.72
N ILE A 182 -9.28 -14.32 16.69
CA ILE A 182 -8.33 -13.23 16.42
C ILE A 182 -8.63 -12.58 15.07
N LYS A 183 -8.72 -13.38 14.01
CA LYS A 183 -8.99 -12.87 12.65
C LYS A 183 -10.30 -12.11 12.57
N ARG A 184 -11.34 -12.62 13.26
CA ARG A 184 -12.65 -11.96 13.33
C ARG A 184 -12.63 -10.67 14.16
N SER A 185 -11.93 -10.64 15.28
CA SER A 185 -11.96 -9.54 16.26
C SER A 185 -11.00 -8.41 15.94
N TYR A 186 -9.82 -8.73 15.41
CA TYR A 186 -8.77 -7.75 15.13
C TYR A 186 -8.59 -7.46 13.64
N GLY A 187 -9.33 -8.16 12.78
CA GLY A 187 -9.15 -8.12 11.34
C GLY A 187 -8.02 -9.04 10.87
N GLY A 188 -7.96 -9.24 9.56
CA GLY A 188 -6.80 -9.82 8.88
C GLY A 188 -6.00 -8.73 8.17
N ASP A 189 -5.38 -9.11 7.06
CA ASP A 189 -4.65 -8.19 6.18
C ASP A 189 -5.54 -7.02 5.71
N GLU A 190 -4.92 -5.85 5.56
CA GLU A 190 -5.61 -4.58 5.31
C GLU A 190 -5.70 -4.29 3.81
N ILE A 191 -6.86 -3.83 3.33
CA ILE A 191 -6.99 -3.26 1.99
C ILE A 191 -6.31 -1.90 1.99
N LEU A 192 -5.16 -1.77 1.32
CA LEU A 192 -4.40 -0.53 1.27
C LEU A 192 -4.89 0.37 0.13
N LYS A 193 -5.03 -0.19 -1.07
CA LYS A 193 -5.50 0.50 -2.27
C LYS A 193 -6.22 -0.45 -3.21
N THR A 194 -7.14 0.08 -4.00
CA THR A 194 -7.77 -0.63 -5.11
C THR A 194 -7.45 0.09 -6.41
N VAL A 195 -7.17 -0.67 -7.47
CA VAL A 195 -6.82 -0.14 -8.78
C VAL A 195 -7.61 -0.88 -9.84
N PRO A 196 -8.28 -0.18 -10.77
CA PRO A 196 -8.93 -0.83 -11.90
C PRO A 196 -7.92 -1.59 -12.75
N ILE A 197 -8.28 -2.81 -13.14
CA ILE A 197 -7.58 -3.55 -14.18
C ILE A 197 -8.03 -2.94 -15.51
N ILE A 198 -7.10 -2.30 -16.23
CA ILE A 198 -7.41 -1.56 -17.46
C ILE A 198 -7.41 -2.46 -18.70
N THR A 199 -6.65 -3.56 -18.68
CA THR A 199 -6.64 -4.61 -19.70
C THR A 199 -5.94 -5.86 -19.15
N MET A 200 -5.99 -6.95 -19.90
CA MET A 200 -5.33 -8.22 -19.59
C MET A 200 -4.33 -8.58 -20.69
N LYS A 201 -3.16 -9.10 -20.31
CA LYS A 201 -2.19 -9.71 -21.23
C LYS A 201 -2.07 -11.20 -20.91
N GLY A 202 -2.93 -12.02 -21.52
CA GLY A 202 -3.09 -13.42 -21.09
C GLY A 202 -3.62 -13.49 -19.67
N GLY A 203 -2.84 -14.07 -18.74
CA GLY A 203 -3.18 -14.15 -17.32
C GLY A 203 -2.77 -12.92 -16.49
N ASP A 204 -2.04 -11.98 -17.09
CA ASP A 204 -1.44 -10.85 -16.37
C ASP A 204 -2.36 -9.63 -16.38
N CYS A 205 -2.45 -8.95 -15.24
CA CYS A 205 -3.28 -7.77 -15.06
C CYS A 205 -2.48 -6.52 -15.41
N VAL A 206 -3.05 -5.61 -16.20
CA VAL A 206 -2.45 -4.30 -16.44
C VAL A 206 -3.13 -3.26 -15.56
N ILE A 207 -2.34 -2.47 -14.84
CA ILE A 207 -2.82 -1.40 -13.96
C ILE A 207 -2.14 -0.07 -14.28
N ASP A 208 -2.82 1.02 -13.94
CA ASP A 208 -2.28 2.38 -14.00
C ASP A 208 -1.57 2.72 -12.68
N LEU A 209 -0.27 2.99 -12.75
CA LEU A 209 0.53 3.36 -11.59
C LEU A 209 0.41 4.83 -11.23
N ASP A 210 -0.05 5.70 -12.13
CA ASP A 210 -0.21 7.12 -11.84
C ASP A 210 -1.23 7.32 -10.72
N ALA A 211 -2.37 6.62 -10.82
CA ALA A 211 -3.45 6.66 -9.83
C ALA A 211 -2.99 6.23 -8.42
N LEU A 212 -1.99 5.35 -8.35
CA LEU A 212 -1.39 4.93 -7.08
C LEU A 212 -0.31 5.91 -6.63
N MET A 213 0.77 6.02 -7.40
CA MET A 213 2.06 6.53 -6.94
C MET A 213 2.25 8.03 -7.17
N LYS A 214 1.47 8.64 -8.09
CA LYS A 214 1.37 10.11 -8.18
C LYS A 214 0.33 10.68 -7.21
N GLY A 215 -0.44 9.82 -6.55
CA GLY A 215 -1.33 10.17 -5.46
C GLY A 215 -0.64 10.18 -4.10
N ASP A 216 -1.42 10.40 -3.05
CA ASP A 216 -0.91 10.33 -1.67
C ASP A 216 -0.85 8.88 -1.17
N PHE A 217 0.01 8.06 -1.80
CA PHE A 217 0.17 6.65 -1.45
C PHE A 217 0.74 6.46 -0.03
N SER A 218 1.75 7.25 0.32
CA SER A 218 2.44 7.16 1.62
C SER A 218 1.85 8.05 2.72
N GLY A 219 0.75 8.77 2.45
CA GLY A 219 0.17 9.71 3.43
C GLY A 219 1.06 10.92 3.73
N ILE A 220 1.92 11.32 2.77
CA ILE A 220 2.82 12.48 2.91
C ILE A 220 2.03 13.78 3.07
N GLY A 221 0.79 13.84 2.58
CA GLY A 221 -0.06 15.01 2.76
C GLY A 221 -0.37 15.28 4.23
N GLY A 222 -0.57 14.22 5.01
CA GLY A 222 -0.76 14.27 6.47
C GLY A 222 0.49 14.66 7.26
N TRP A 223 1.69 14.53 6.67
CA TRP A 223 2.98 14.92 7.26
C TRP A 223 3.29 16.42 7.10
N GLY A 224 2.23 17.25 7.10
CA GLY A 224 2.32 18.68 6.81
C GLY A 224 2.59 18.99 5.34
N GLY A 225 2.67 17.97 4.47
CA GLY A 225 2.97 18.11 3.05
C GLY A 225 1.99 19.00 2.30
N GLY A 226 0.70 18.85 2.57
CA GLY A 226 -0.39 19.44 1.78
C GLY A 226 -1.03 18.40 0.87
N ASN A 227 -2.03 18.81 0.09
CA ASN A 227 -2.71 17.88 -0.81
C ASN A 227 -1.81 17.53 -1.98
N VAL A 228 -1.56 16.24 -2.20
CA VAL A 228 -0.87 15.78 -3.42
C VAL A 228 -1.74 16.12 -4.63
N ASN A 229 -1.14 16.75 -5.63
CA ASN A 229 -1.77 16.98 -6.93
C ASN A 229 -1.14 16.05 -7.98
N PRO A 230 -1.81 14.94 -8.36
CA PRO A 230 -1.26 13.99 -9.33
C PRO A 230 -0.99 14.59 -10.71
N ALA A 231 -1.81 15.53 -11.16
CA ALA A 231 -1.68 16.16 -12.48
C ALA A 231 -0.43 17.05 -12.60
N LEU A 232 0.07 17.57 -11.47
CA LEU A 232 1.32 18.32 -11.42
C LEU A 232 2.52 17.43 -11.06
N SER A 233 2.29 16.21 -10.60
CA SER A 233 3.32 15.25 -10.17
C SER A 233 3.92 14.53 -11.37
N LYS A 234 5.21 14.19 -11.28
CA LYS A 234 5.99 13.68 -12.42
C LYS A 234 6.81 12.46 -12.03
N TRP A 235 6.94 11.51 -12.95
CA TRP A 235 7.91 10.43 -12.79
C TRP A 235 9.33 10.97 -12.98
N VAL A 236 10.24 10.59 -12.08
CA VAL A 236 11.66 10.97 -12.15
C VAL A 236 12.51 9.78 -12.54
N LYS A 237 12.27 8.62 -11.90
CA LYS A 237 12.90 7.35 -12.23
C LYS A 237 11.91 6.21 -12.11
N PHE A 238 12.06 5.21 -12.97
CA PHE A 238 11.36 3.95 -12.89
C PHE A 238 12.28 2.86 -13.44
N LYS A 239 12.68 1.92 -12.60
CA LYS A 239 13.66 0.89 -12.92
C LYS A 239 13.09 -0.48 -12.55
N PRO A 240 12.53 -1.21 -13.53
CA PRO A 240 12.17 -2.60 -13.32
C PRO A 240 13.44 -3.47 -13.35
N MET A 241 13.65 -4.26 -12.31
CA MET A 241 14.80 -5.15 -12.14
C MET A 241 14.32 -6.54 -11.69
N PRO A 242 15.15 -7.59 -11.78
CA PRO A 242 14.71 -8.96 -11.50
C PRO A 242 14.18 -9.19 -10.08
N GLN A 243 14.77 -8.54 -9.07
CA GLN A 243 14.39 -8.72 -7.66
C GLN A 243 13.50 -7.62 -7.11
N ASN A 244 13.32 -6.53 -7.86
CA ASN A 244 12.67 -5.33 -7.35
C ASN A 244 12.29 -4.35 -8.46
N VAL A 245 11.41 -3.43 -8.13
CA VAL A 245 11.07 -2.28 -8.96
C VAL A 245 11.27 -1.02 -8.14
N GLU A 246 12.14 -0.14 -8.62
CA GLU A 246 12.42 1.15 -8.00
C GLU A 246 11.72 2.28 -8.75
N LEU A 247 10.98 3.08 -8.00
CA LEU A 247 10.20 4.19 -8.53
C LEU A 247 10.57 5.47 -7.77
N GLU A 248 10.77 6.57 -8.50
CA GLU A 248 10.90 7.91 -7.93
C GLU A 248 9.88 8.83 -8.57
N VAL A 249 9.13 9.54 -7.73
CA VAL A 249 8.06 10.46 -8.13
C VAL A 249 8.32 11.82 -7.51
N ASP A 250 8.37 12.86 -8.33
CA ASP A 250 8.35 14.24 -7.88
C ASP A 250 6.91 14.66 -7.63
N LEU A 251 6.47 14.54 -6.37
CA LEU A 251 5.12 14.89 -5.95
C LEU A 251 4.96 16.39 -5.80
N ALA A 252 3.92 16.93 -6.44
CA ALA A 252 3.45 18.30 -6.20
C ALA A 252 2.53 18.31 -4.97
N LEU A 253 3.03 18.85 -3.87
CA LEU A 253 2.24 19.06 -2.65
C LEU A 253 1.70 20.49 -2.64
N MET A 254 0.38 20.60 -2.66
CA MET A 254 -0.33 21.87 -2.76
C MET A 254 -0.90 22.28 -1.40
N GLN A 255 -0.75 23.55 -1.09
CA GLN A 255 -1.32 24.25 0.05
C GLN A 255 -2.22 25.38 -0.46
N ARG A 256 -2.89 26.09 0.45
CA ARG A 256 -3.83 27.16 0.08
C ARG A 256 -3.21 28.23 -0.82
N ASP A 257 -1.98 28.64 -0.52
CA ASP A 257 -1.34 29.83 -1.11
C ASP A 257 -0.17 29.46 -2.07
N GLY A 258 0.01 28.18 -2.40
CA GLY A 258 1.11 27.72 -3.27
C GLY A 258 1.39 26.23 -3.15
N GLY A 259 2.50 25.78 -3.74
CA GLY A 259 2.89 24.37 -3.70
C GLY A 259 4.40 24.18 -3.59
N ARG A 260 4.78 22.98 -3.17
CA ARG A 260 6.18 22.52 -3.08
C ARG A 260 6.32 21.15 -3.69
N ARG A 261 7.56 20.81 -4.02
CA ARG A 261 7.95 19.51 -4.56
C ARG A 261 8.56 18.65 -3.47
N ASN A 262 8.18 17.38 -3.39
CA ASN A 262 8.92 16.38 -2.62
C ASN A 262 9.15 15.14 -3.48
N LEU A 263 10.39 14.69 -3.51
CA LEU A 263 10.80 13.50 -4.23
C LEU A 263 10.53 12.29 -3.35
N MET A 264 9.53 11.52 -3.72
CA MET A 264 9.18 10.25 -3.10
C MET A 264 9.90 9.11 -3.81
N HIS A 265 10.42 8.18 -3.04
CA HIS A 265 10.98 6.95 -3.54
C HIS A 265 10.20 5.76 -3.02
N TYR A 266 9.86 4.84 -3.92
CA TYR A 266 9.16 3.60 -3.63
C TYR A 266 9.99 2.43 -4.15
N SER A 267 10.29 1.51 -3.25
CA SER A 267 10.93 0.24 -3.59
C SER A 267 9.93 -0.88 -3.38
N ILE A 268 9.72 -1.68 -4.42
CA ILE A 268 8.85 -2.85 -4.39
C ILE A 268 9.73 -4.06 -4.67
N SER A 269 10.06 -4.84 -3.63
CA SER A 269 11.05 -5.91 -3.71
C SER A 269 10.46 -7.29 -3.40
N LYS A 270 10.97 -8.31 -4.11
CA LYS A 270 10.67 -9.71 -3.81
C LYS A 270 11.20 -10.05 -2.42
N ILE A 271 10.48 -10.90 -1.69
CA ILE A 271 11.03 -11.50 -0.47
C ILE A 271 12.17 -12.45 -0.89
N PRO A 272 13.38 -12.29 -0.34
CA PRO A 272 14.51 -13.12 -0.73
C PRO A 272 14.28 -14.57 -0.27
N ASP A 273 14.70 -15.54 -1.09
CA ASP A 273 14.50 -16.96 -0.77
C ASP A 273 15.24 -17.37 0.54
N SER A 274 16.30 -16.63 0.90
CA SER A 274 17.02 -16.77 2.16
C SER A 274 16.17 -16.51 3.40
N ALA A 275 15.05 -15.78 3.28
CA ALA A 275 14.13 -15.49 4.37
C ALA A 275 13.55 -16.78 4.98
N ALA A 276 13.40 -17.85 4.20
CA ALA A 276 12.93 -19.15 4.69
C ALA A 276 13.90 -19.79 5.70
N ALA A 277 15.19 -19.48 5.62
CA ALA A 277 16.23 -19.97 6.54
C ALA A 277 16.46 -19.02 7.73
N TYR A 278 15.85 -17.84 7.73
CA TYR A 278 16.05 -16.85 8.79
C TYR A 278 15.49 -17.34 10.13
N LYS A 279 16.31 -17.25 11.18
CA LYS A 279 15.91 -17.60 12.55
C LYS A 279 15.71 -16.33 13.39
N PRO A 280 14.46 -15.99 13.78
CA PRO A 280 14.20 -14.88 14.68
C PRO A 280 14.92 -15.06 16.02
N ARG A 281 15.38 -13.95 16.61
CA ARG A 281 15.97 -13.94 17.95
C ARG A 281 15.09 -13.14 18.90
N VAL A 282 14.76 -13.73 20.04
CA VAL A 282 13.99 -13.07 21.11
C VAL A 282 14.80 -11.90 21.65
N ALA A 283 14.12 -10.77 21.88
CA ALA A 283 14.72 -9.59 22.46
C ALA A 283 15.02 -9.78 23.95
N ASP A 284 16.22 -9.40 24.38
CA ASP A 284 16.55 -9.28 25.80
C ASP A 284 15.85 -8.04 26.38
N PRO A 285 14.99 -8.17 27.40
CA PRO A 285 14.22 -7.05 27.93
C PRO A 285 15.07 -5.96 28.60
N ARG A 286 16.35 -6.24 28.89
CA ARG A 286 17.27 -5.29 29.55
C ARG A 286 17.92 -4.32 28.56
N ILE A 287 17.82 -4.57 27.25
CA ILE A 287 18.51 -3.83 26.20
C ILE A 287 17.47 -3.29 25.21
N GLY A 288 17.65 -2.04 24.78
CA GLY A 288 16.84 -1.45 23.71
C GLY A 288 17.19 -2.04 22.34
N TYR A 289 16.20 -2.54 21.62
CA TYR A 289 16.32 -3.00 20.24
C TYR A 289 15.24 -2.36 19.36
N PHE A 290 15.52 -2.27 18.06
CA PHE A 290 14.43 -2.26 17.08
C PHE A 290 13.81 -3.64 17.06
N MET A 291 12.49 -3.73 17.15
CA MET A 291 11.81 -5.01 17.31
C MET A 291 10.61 -5.16 16.40
N THR A 292 10.31 -6.40 16.06
CA THR A 292 8.99 -6.84 15.60
C THR A 292 8.29 -7.51 16.78
N VAL A 293 7.12 -7.00 17.14
CA VAL A 293 6.34 -7.48 18.28
C VAL A 293 5.09 -8.16 17.77
N ARG A 294 4.88 -9.42 18.18
CA ARG A 294 3.68 -10.19 17.86
C ARG A 294 2.93 -10.53 19.14
N LYS A 295 1.62 -10.35 19.14
CA LYS A 295 0.73 -10.73 20.24
C LYS A 295 0.23 -12.15 20.00
N ASP A 296 0.37 -12.97 21.03
CA ASP A 296 0.05 -14.39 21.02
C ASP A 296 -1.00 -14.67 22.09
N TRP A 297 -2.23 -14.90 21.64
CA TRP A 297 -3.37 -15.18 22.51
C TRP A 297 -3.48 -16.65 22.90
N THR A 298 -2.64 -17.52 22.33
CA THR A 298 -2.62 -18.95 22.68
C THR A 298 -1.84 -19.23 23.95
N LYS A 299 -1.16 -18.21 24.50
CA LYS A 299 -0.39 -18.34 25.72
C LYS A 299 -1.27 -18.62 26.95
N PRO A 300 -0.78 -19.41 27.93
CA PRO A 300 -1.47 -19.65 29.18
C PRO A 300 -1.86 -18.37 29.93
N HIS A 301 -2.97 -18.43 30.68
CA HIS A 301 -3.53 -17.29 31.42
C HIS A 301 -2.60 -16.69 32.48
N ASP A 302 -1.68 -17.50 33.03
CA ASP A 302 -0.67 -17.12 34.02
C ASP A 302 0.62 -16.56 33.36
N SER A 303 0.65 -16.47 32.03
CA SER A 303 1.78 -15.89 31.30
C SER A 303 1.98 -14.43 31.68
N LYS A 304 3.21 -14.08 32.07
CA LYS A 304 3.60 -12.69 32.38
C LYS A 304 3.36 -11.70 31.23
N THR A 305 3.36 -12.18 29.99
CA THR A 305 3.10 -11.33 28.82
C THR A 305 2.59 -12.14 27.62
N LEU A 306 1.62 -11.57 26.90
CA LEU A 306 1.12 -12.10 25.63
C LEU A 306 2.00 -11.72 24.44
N PHE A 307 3.04 -10.90 24.64
CA PHE A 307 3.85 -10.37 23.54
C PHE A 307 5.14 -11.17 23.34
N ASN A 308 5.31 -11.67 22.12
CA ASN A 308 6.56 -12.21 21.58
C ASN A 308 7.33 -11.07 20.92
N ARG A 309 8.54 -10.78 21.41
CA ARG A 309 9.37 -9.65 20.97
C ARG A 309 10.61 -10.19 20.27
N TYR A 310 10.78 -9.90 18.99
CA TYR A 310 11.91 -10.32 18.20
C TYR A 310 12.76 -9.13 17.80
N ILE A 311 14.09 -9.28 17.83
CA ILE A 311 14.99 -8.22 17.40
C ILE A 311 15.05 -8.14 15.87
N ASN A 312 15.11 -6.92 15.37
CA ASN A 312 15.37 -6.63 13.97
C ASN A 312 16.89 -6.63 13.74
N ARG A 313 17.38 -7.58 12.95
CA ARG A 313 18.81 -7.75 12.64
C ARG A 313 19.03 -8.22 11.22
N TRP A 314 20.25 -8.05 10.74
CA TRP A 314 20.71 -8.64 9.49
C TRP A 314 20.72 -10.18 9.56
N HIS A 315 20.36 -10.83 8.45
CA HIS A 315 20.52 -12.27 8.28
C HIS A 315 22.00 -12.59 8.04
N LEU A 316 22.73 -12.77 9.14
CA LEU A 316 24.14 -13.15 9.11
C LEU A 316 24.32 -14.57 9.62
N GLU A 317 24.95 -15.37 8.79
CA GLU A 317 25.36 -16.74 9.08
C GLU A 317 26.89 -16.78 9.19
N LYS A 318 27.40 -17.53 10.18
CA LYS A 318 28.83 -17.80 10.27
C LYS A 318 29.26 -18.60 9.04
N ARG A 319 30.39 -18.22 8.44
CA ARG A 319 31.02 -19.01 7.38
C ARG A 319 31.50 -20.37 7.89
N ASP A 320 32.08 -20.36 9.09
CA ASP A 320 32.43 -21.55 9.87
C ASP A 320 31.51 -21.61 11.10
N PRO A 321 30.52 -22.52 11.13
CA PRO A 321 29.61 -22.67 12.26
C PRO A 321 30.27 -23.12 13.56
N SER A 322 31.43 -23.78 13.49
CA SER A 322 32.14 -24.36 14.64
C SER A 322 33.06 -23.37 15.34
N ALA A 323 33.54 -22.35 14.62
CA ALA A 323 34.41 -21.32 15.18
C ALA A 323 33.68 -20.41 16.16
N GLU A 324 34.35 -20.00 17.24
CA GLU A 324 33.83 -19.03 18.21
C GLU A 324 33.49 -17.69 17.54
N LEU A 325 34.43 -17.16 16.73
CA LEU A 325 34.28 -16.00 15.87
C LEU A 325 34.49 -16.44 14.41
N SER A 326 33.58 -16.04 13.51
CA SER A 326 33.68 -16.38 12.10
C SER A 326 33.24 -15.21 11.24
N ALA A 327 33.90 -15.02 10.10
CA ALA A 327 33.45 -14.09 9.09
C ALA A 327 32.02 -14.48 8.62
N PRO A 328 31.19 -13.51 8.19
CA PRO A 328 29.89 -13.83 7.64
C PRO A 328 30.03 -14.60 6.32
N LYS A 329 29.12 -15.55 6.09
CA LYS A 329 28.96 -16.25 4.81
C LYS A 329 28.66 -15.24 3.69
N ASN A 330 27.69 -14.36 3.93
CA ASN A 330 27.34 -13.24 3.06
C ASN A 330 27.65 -11.94 3.81
N PRO A 331 28.76 -11.24 3.51
CA PRO A 331 29.10 -9.97 4.14
C PRO A 331 28.11 -8.88 3.69
N ILE A 332 27.87 -7.91 4.58
CA ILE A 332 27.09 -6.71 4.24
C ILE A 332 28.02 -5.79 3.45
N VAL A 333 27.65 -5.49 2.21
CA VAL A 333 28.37 -4.55 1.36
C VAL A 333 27.55 -3.26 1.30
N TRP A 334 28.16 -2.16 1.71
CA TRP A 334 27.56 -0.82 1.60
C TRP A 334 28.16 -0.13 0.39
N TYR A 335 27.30 0.53 -0.38
CA TYR A 335 27.72 1.43 -1.44
C TYR A 335 27.27 2.82 -1.01
N ILE A 336 28.23 3.72 -0.81
CA ILE A 336 28.03 5.06 -0.24
C ILE A 336 28.22 6.12 -1.30
#